data_AF-F7R335-F1
#
_entry.id   AF-F7R335-F1
#
_cell.length_a   1.000
_cell.length_b   1.000
_cell.length_c   1.000
_cell.angle_alpha   90.00
_cell.angle_beta   90.00
_cell.angle_gamma   90.00
#
_symmetry.space_group_name_H-M   'P 1'
#
loop_
_entity.id
_entity.type
_entity.pdbx_description
1 polymer ?
#
loop_
_entity_poly.entity_id
_entity_poly.type
_entity_poly.pdbx_seq_one_letter_code
_entity_poly.pdbx_strand_id
1 'polypeptide(L)' 'MNMDMEVSFDYKGINYFIEPDAKSNKWMIFCSLKPDVPSFMTMNEVLDMKIDDMPLKEVLPLVTNAMY' A
#
# COMPACT_ATOMS: atom_id res chain seq x y z
N MET A 1 7.92 -11.81 -16.99
CA MET A 1 6.64 -11.39 -16.41
C MET A 1 6.87 -10.01 -15.82
N ASN A 2 6.41 -8.95 -16.49
CA ASN A 2 6.19 -7.68 -15.80
C ASN A 2 4.90 -7.89 -15.01
N MET A 3 5.04 -8.34 -13.77
CA MET A 3 3.95 -8.21 -12.81
C MET A 3 3.97 -6.74 -12.43
N ASP A 4 3.04 -5.97 -12.96
CA ASP A 4 2.63 -4.71 -12.37
C ASP A 4 2.11 -5.07 -10.96
N MET A 5 3.01 -5.19 -9.98
CA MET A 5 2.71 -5.52 -8.58
C MET A 5 2.02 -4.32 -7.95
N GLU A 6 0.77 -4.09 -8.32
CA GLU A 6 -0.10 -3.16 -7.64
C GLU A 6 -0.88 -3.95 -6.56
N VAL A 7 -0.75 -3.54 -5.32
CA VAL A 7 -1.54 -4.05 -4.21
C VAL A 7 -2.57 -3.00 -3.83
N SER A 8 -3.83 -3.26 -4.14
CA SER A 8 -4.96 -2.47 -3.67
C SER A 8 -5.67 -3.18 -2.52
N PHE A 9 -6.08 -2.46 -1.48
CA PHE A 9 -6.92 -3.01 -0.41
C PHE A 9 -7.85 -1.97 0.21
N ASP A 10 -9.04 -2.40 0.63
CA ASP A 10 -9.94 -1.60 1.46
C ASP A 10 -9.70 -1.88 2.94
N TYR A 11 -9.49 -0.83 3.72
CA TYR A 11 -9.46 -0.91 5.18
C TYR A 11 -10.39 0.15 5.77
N LYS A 12 -11.42 -0.32 6.50
CA LYS A 12 -12.46 0.53 7.12
C LYS A 12 -13.13 1.51 6.14
N GLY A 13 -13.33 1.11 4.88
CA GLY A 13 -13.96 1.94 3.85
C GLY A 13 -13.03 2.98 3.22
N ILE A 14 -11.72 2.89 3.47
CA ILE A 14 -10.68 3.68 2.81
C ILE A 14 -9.90 2.73 1.91
N ASN A 15 -9.81 3.08 0.62
CA ASN A 15 -9.00 2.33 -0.33
C ASN A 15 -7.55 2.81 -0.28
N TYR A 16 -6.64 1.87 -0.18
CA TYR A 16 -5.20 2.08 -0.28
C TYR A 16 -4.67 1.39 -1.53
N PHE A 17 -3.72 2.03 -2.19
CA PHE A 17 -3.05 1.51 -3.37
C PHE A 17 -1.54 1.58 -3.13
N ILE A 18 -0.85 0.49 -3.46
CA ILE A 18 0.59 0.36 -3.29
C ILE A 18 1.16 -0.13 -4.61
N GLU A 19 2.00 0.66 -5.24
CA GLU A 19 2.63 0.32 -6.51
C GLU A 19 4.14 0.60 -6.46
N PRO A 20 4.97 -0.14 -7.20
CA PRO A 20 6.39 0.13 -7.29
C PRO A 20 6.65 1.44 -8.03
N ASP A 21 7.59 2.25 -7.54
CA ASP A 21 8.06 3.41 -8.29
C ASP A 21 8.91 2.97 -9.49
N ALA A 22 8.48 3.34 -10.70
CA ALA A 22 9.18 2.98 -11.93
C ALA A 22 10.63 3.51 -12.00
N LYS A 23 10.98 4.52 -11.19
CA LYS A 23 12.27 5.20 -11.23
C LYS A 23 13.20 4.86 -10.06
N SER A 24 12.74 4.08 -9.07
CA SER A 24 13.56 3.75 -7.89
C SER A 24 13.15 2.42 -7.25
N ASN A 25 13.95 1.95 -6.29
CA ASN A 25 13.61 0.75 -5.51
C ASN A 25 12.60 1.04 -4.37
N LYS A 26 11.78 2.08 -4.54
CA LYS A 26 10.74 2.47 -3.58
C LYS A 26 9.37 2.07 -4.10
N TRP A 27 8.41 2.14 -3.20
CA TRP A 27 7.00 1.93 -3.42
C TRP A 27 6.26 3.23 -3.12
N MET A 28 5.23 3.49 -3.90
CA MET A 28 4.31 4.61 -3.72
C MET A 28 3.04 4.10 -3.05
N ILE A 29 2.68 4.71 -1.93
CA ILE A 29 1.42 4.43 -1.23
C ILE A 29 0.47 5.60 -1.45
N PHE A 30 -0.72 5.28 -1.92
CA PHE A 30 -1.83 6.19 -2.09
C PHE A 30 -2.97 5.82 -1.16
N CYS A 31 -3.67 6.85 -0.67
CA CYS A 31 -4.91 6.71 0.08
C CYS A 31 -6.00 7.42 -0.73
N SER A 32 -7.16 6.80 -0.93
CA SER A 32 -8.25 7.37 -1.73
C SER A 32 -8.77 8.70 -1.20
N LEU A 33 -8.53 9.02 0.08
CA LEU A 33 -8.85 10.33 0.66
C LEU A 33 -7.89 11.44 0.22
N LYS A 34 -6.66 11.10 -0.20
CA LYS A 34 -5.60 12.01 -0.64
C LYS A 34 -4.78 11.39 -1.78
N PRO A 35 -5.38 11.18 -2.97
CA PRO A 35 -4.74 10.49 -4.07
C PRO A 35 -3.54 11.25 -4.66
N ASP A 36 -3.49 12.58 -4.50
CA ASP A 36 -2.42 13.41 -5.07
C ASP A 36 -1.14 13.48 -4.21
N VAL A 37 -1.11 12.82 -3.05
CA VAL A 37 0.01 12.90 -2.10
C VAL A 37 0.58 11.50 -1.86
N PRO A 38 1.34 10.94 -2.82
CA PRO A 38 2.01 9.66 -2.63
C PRO A 38 3.06 9.74 -1.52
N SER A 39 3.11 8.71 -0.69
CA SER A 39 4.23 8.48 0.22
C SER A 39 5.21 7.49 -0.41
N PHE A 40 6.49 7.87 -0.49
CA PHE A 40 7.55 7.04 -1.06
C PHE A 40 8.29 6.30 0.04
N MET A 41 8.17 4.98 0.06
CA MET A 41 8.71 4.13 1.11
C MET A 41 9.45 2.93 0.52
N THR A 42 10.46 2.40 1.21
CA THR A 42 11.01 1.08 0.90
C THR A 42 10.01 -0.02 1.24
N MET A 43 10.15 -1.23 0.67
CA MET A 43 9.23 -2.34 0.94
C MET A 43 9.10 -2.65 2.45
N ASN A 44 10.19 -2.57 3.21
CA ASN A 44 10.14 -2.80 4.66
C ASN A 44 9.35 -1.70 5.38
N GLU A 45 9.55 -0.44 4.97
CA GLU A 45 8.78 0.70 5.51
C GLU A 45 7.29 0.62 5.15
N VAL A 46 6.96 0.11 3.96
CA VAL A 46 5.56 -0.18 3.56
C VAL A 46 4.94 -1.19 4.52
N LEU A 47 5.61 -2.32 4.77
CA LEU A 47 5.09 -3.38 5.64
C LEU A 47 4.98 -2.96 7.11
N ASP A 48 5.85 -2.06 7.57
CA ASP A 48 5.83 -1.50 8.92
C ASP A 48 5.00 -0.21 9.04
N MET A 49 4.47 0.32 7.94
CA MET A 49 3.58 1.50 7.95
C MET A 49 2.38 1.23 8.84
N LYS A 50 2.07 2.16 9.73
CA LYS A 50 0.94 2.01 10.64
C LYS A 50 -0.34 2.58 10.05
N ILE A 51 -1.39 1.76 10.03
CA ILE A 51 -2.77 2.16 9.78
C ILE A 51 -3.54 1.84 11.07
N ASP A 52 -4.13 2.86 11.70
CA ASP A 52 -4.80 2.74 13.00
C ASP A 52 -3.94 2.05 14.07
N ASP A 53 -2.70 2.52 14.21
CA ASP A 53 -1.68 2.00 15.12
C ASP A 53 -1.20 0.55 14.86
N MET A 54 -1.76 -0.14 13.86
CA MET A 54 -1.35 -1.49 13.44
C MET A 54 -0.45 -1.44 12.20
N PRO A 55 0.67 -2.19 12.15
CA PRO A 55 1.52 -2.25 10.97
C PRO A 55 0.79 -2.92 9.80
N LEU A 56 1.08 -2.48 8.58
CA LEU A 56 0.40 -2.94 7.37
C LEU A 56 0.46 -4.46 7.20
N LYS A 57 1.57 -5.10 7.56
CA LYS A 57 1.70 -6.57 7.56
C LYS A 57 0.69 -7.31 8.43
N GLU A 58 0.14 -6.67 9.46
CA GLU A 58 -0.93 -7.20 10.31
C GLU A 58 -2.32 -6.84 9.77
N VAL A 59 -2.42 -5.77 8.97
CA VAL A 59 -3.66 -5.33 8.32
C VAL A 59 -3.94 -6.11 7.04
N LEU A 60 -2.92 -6.41 6.22
CA LEU A 60 -3.06 -7.12 4.94
C LEU A 60 -3.78 -8.48 5.04
N PRO A 61 -3.62 -9.29 6.12
CA PRO A 61 -4.43 -10.50 6.30
C PRO A 61 -5.89 -10.24 6.66
N LEU A 62 -6.23 -9.03 7.12
CA LEU A 62 -7.56 -8.64 7.62
C LEU A 62 -8.40 -7.89 6.58
N VAL A 63 -7.81 -7.53 5.43
CA VAL A 63 -8.50 -6.78 4.37
C VAL A 63 -9.26 -7.73 3.44
N THR A 64 -10.45 -7.31 3.05
CA THR A 64 -11.44 -8.14 2.35
C THR A 64 -11.16 -8.32 0.86
N ASN A 65 -10.35 -7.45 0.26
CA ASN A 65 -10.07 -7.43 -1.19
C ASN A 65 -8.61 -7.08 -1.46
N ALA A 66 -7.67 -7.89 -0.99
CA ALA A 66 -6.29 -7.82 -1.47
C ALA A 66 -6.22 -8.49 -2.86
N MET A 67 -6.01 -7.72 -3.92
CA MET A 67 -5.63 -8.27 -5.22
C MET A 67 -4.09 -8.36 -5.27
N TYR A 68 -3.58 -9.57 -5.52
CA TYR A 68 -2.15 -9.92 -5.60
C TYR A 68 -1.71 -10.13 -7.04
#